data_AF-A0AEK7-F1
#
_entry.id   AF-A0AEK7-F1
#
_cell.length_a   1.000
_cell.length_b   1.000
_cell.length_c   1.000
_cell.angle_alpha   90.00
_cell.angle_beta   90.00
_cell.angle_gamma   90.00
#
_symmetry.space_group_name_H-M   'P 1'
#
loop_
_entity.id
_entity.type
_entity.pdbx_description
1 polymer ?
#
loop_
_entity_poly.entity_id
_entity_poly.type
_entity_poly.pdbx_seq_one_letter_code
_entity_poly.pdbx_strand_id
1 'polypeptide(L)'
;MYGSSPTTQKIENYDYYAKAEQQRLQAELDNKDAKLSNQDRADIIAAQRALEKQMQKQHLQAEVPKKVTKIIDEGKQELVRIEQIWVDLLADYADIVAQMECSFESKTGKALKEWMVHYRSNQIIRNEILIYDCQNSIKLDN
;
A
#
# COMPACT_ATOMS: atom_id res chain seq x y z
N MET A 1 -5.90 -7.48 -24.79
CA MET A 1 -4.58 -8.12 -24.93
C MET A 1 -3.55 -7.17 -24.35
N TYR A 2 -3.10 -7.40 -23.12
CA TYR A 2 -2.07 -6.56 -22.49
C TYR A 2 -0.69 -7.15 -22.82
N GLY A 3 0.06 -6.48 -23.68
CA GLY A 3 1.47 -6.79 -23.88
C GLY A 3 2.27 -6.48 -22.61
N SER A 4 3.28 -7.29 -22.31
CA SER A 4 4.17 -7.08 -21.16
C SER A 4 4.75 -5.67 -21.18
N SER A 5 4.75 -4.99 -20.02
CA SER A 5 5.37 -3.66 -19.87
C SER A 5 6.86 -3.71 -20.26
N PRO A 6 7.44 -2.64 -20.85
CA PRO A 6 8.87 -2.59 -21.19
C PRO A 6 9.80 -2.95 -20.03
N THR A 7 9.40 -2.64 -18.78
CA THR A 7 10.15 -3.02 -17.57
C THR A 7 10.06 -4.51 -17.28
N THR A 8 8.88 -5.12 -17.45
CA THR A 8 8.66 -6.56 -17.29
C THR A 8 9.44 -7.35 -18.34
N GLN A 9 9.42 -6.92 -19.61
CA GLN A 9 10.19 -7.55 -20.68
C GLN A 9 11.70 -7.49 -20.43
N LYS A 10 12.20 -6.37 -19.87
CA LYS A 10 13.63 -6.25 -19.50
C LYS A 10 14.03 -7.21 -18.39
N ILE A 11 13.17 -7.42 -17.38
CA ILE A 11 13.42 -8.35 -16.27
C ILE A 11 13.35 -9.80 -16.76
N GLU A 12 12.35 -10.14 -17.58
CA GLU A 12 12.21 -11.47 -18.18
C GLU A 12 13.43 -11.82 -19.04
N ASN A 13 13.94 -10.87 -19.83
CA ASN A 13 15.16 -11.05 -20.61
C ASN A 13 16.40 -11.21 -19.70
N TYR A 14 16.55 -10.39 -18.66
CA TYR A 14 17.66 -10.53 -17.72
C TYR A 14 17.64 -11.88 -17.00
N ASP A 15 16.48 -12.32 -16.52
CA ASP A 15 16.30 -13.61 -15.87
C ASP A 15 16.66 -14.78 -16.78
N TYR A 16 16.31 -14.69 -18.06
CA TYR A 16 16.69 -15.69 -19.06
C TYR A 16 18.21 -15.85 -19.15
N TYR A 17 18.94 -14.73 -19.31
CA TYR A 17 20.40 -14.75 -19.39
C TYR A 17 21.06 -15.14 -18.06
N ALA A 18 20.54 -14.66 -16.93
CA ALA A 18 21.07 -14.99 -15.61
C ALA A 18 20.91 -16.50 -15.29
N LYS A 19 19.79 -17.11 -15.67
CA LYS A 19 19.58 -18.57 -15.54
C LYS A 19 20.50 -19.36 -16.45
N ALA A 20 20.69 -18.92 -17.70
CA ALA A 20 21.62 -19.56 -18.62
C ALA A 20 23.05 -19.51 -18.09
N GLU A 21 23.48 -18.38 -17.52
CA GLU A 21 24.80 -18.24 -16.92
C GLU A 21 24.95 -19.07 -15.63
N GLN A 22 23.92 -19.15 -14.79
CA GLN A 22 23.92 -20.05 -13.63
C GLN A 22 24.10 -21.52 -14.04
N GLN A 23 23.44 -21.95 -15.12
CA GLN A 23 23.60 -23.30 -15.66
C GLN A 23 25.02 -23.53 -16.19
N ARG A 24 25.60 -22.54 -16.89
CA ARG A 24 26.99 -22.61 -17.37
C ARG A 24 27.98 -22.75 -16.20
N LEU A 25 27.84 -21.91 -15.17
CA LEU A 25 28.66 -21.95 -13.96
C LEU A 25 28.49 -23.26 -13.18
N GLN A 26 27.27 -23.81 -13.14
CA GLN A 26 27.01 -25.10 -12.49
C GLN A 26 27.68 -26.24 -13.26
N ALA A 27 27.59 -26.24 -14.59
CA ALA A 27 28.27 -27.23 -15.42
C ALA A 27 29.80 -27.16 -15.27
N GLU A 28 30.36 -25.97 -15.04
CA GLU A 28 31.78 -25.77 -14.76
C GLU A 28 32.21 -26.38 -13.42
N LEU A 29 31.38 -26.25 -12.37
CA LEU A 29 31.60 -26.89 -11.07
C LEU A 29 31.50 -28.42 -11.11
N ASP A 30 30.56 -28.93 -11.91
CA ASP A 30 30.25 -30.36 -12.02
C ASP A 30 31.19 -31.10 -12.98
N ASN A 31 31.95 -30.36 -13.79
CA ASN A 31 32.93 -30.93 -14.70
C ASN A 31 34.10 -31.58 -13.93
N LYS A 32 34.10 -32.91 -13.91
CA LYS A 32 35.12 -33.73 -13.22
C LYS A 32 36.48 -33.73 -13.93
N ASP A 33 36.51 -33.38 -15.20
CA ASP A 33 37.74 -33.32 -16.00
C ASP A 33 38.49 -31.98 -15.78
N ALA A 34 37.79 -30.96 -15.27
CA ALA A 34 38.37 -29.68 -14.90
C ALA A 34 38.98 -29.75 -13.49
N LYS A 35 40.31 -29.66 -13.40
CA LYS A 35 40.99 -29.43 -12.10
C LYS A 35 40.80 -27.98 -11.66
N LEU A 36 39.64 -27.67 -11.08
CA LEU A 36 39.39 -26.39 -10.43
C LEU A 36 40.12 -26.33 -9.09
N SER A 37 40.80 -25.21 -8.82
CA SER A 37 41.34 -24.93 -7.49
C SER A 37 40.21 -24.65 -6.49
N ASN A 38 40.52 -24.70 -5.19
CA ASN A 38 39.55 -24.31 -4.16
C ASN A 38 39.09 -22.86 -4.30
N GLN A 39 39.97 -21.98 -4.80
CA GLN A 39 39.65 -20.57 -5.03
C GLN A 39 38.68 -20.41 -6.20
N ASP A 40 38.95 -21.08 -7.33
CA ASP A 40 38.06 -21.01 -8.51
C ASP A 40 36.66 -21.52 -8.19
N ARG A 41 36.56 -22.61 -7.40
CA ARG A 41 35.27 -23.13 -6.91
C ARG A 41 34.54 -22.09 -6.05
N ALA A 42 35.25 -21.42 -5.15
CA ALA A 42 34.67 -20.39 -4.30
C ALA A 42 34.18 -19.19 -5.12
N ASP A 43 34.94 -18.78 -6.14
CA ASP A 43 34.60 -17.66 -7.01
C ASP A 43 33.38 -17.97 -7.89
N ILE A 44 33.28 -19.19 -8.43
CA ILE A 44 32.09 -19.62 -9.18
C ILE A 44 30.84 -19.62 -8.29
N ILE A 45 30.93 -20.15 -7.06
CA ILE A 45 29.82 -20.14 -6.09
C ILE A 45 29.43 -18.70 -5.73
N ALA A 46 30.41 -17.82 -5.54
CA ALA A 46 30.17 -16.40 -5.28
C ALA A 46 29.45 -15.72 -6.45
N ALA A 47 29.86 -16.01 -7.69
CA ALA A 47 29.21 -15.51 -8.90
C ALA A 47 27.76 -15.99 -9.02
N GLN A 48 27.48 -17.29 -8.77
CA GLN A 48 26.11 -17.83 -8.75
C GLN A 48 25.22 -17.11 -7.73
N ARG A 49 25.74 -16.87 -6.51
CA ARG A 49 25.03 -16.12 -5.46
C ARG A 49 24.80 -14.65 -5.83
N ALA A 50 25.76 -14.02 -6.50
CA ALA A 50 25.64 -12.64 -6.96
C ALA A 50 24.54 -12.51 -8.03
N LEU A 51 24.48 -13.43 -8.99
CA LEU A 51 23.43 -13.51 -10.00
C LEU A 51 22.04 -13.67 -9.37
N GLU A 52 21.91 -14.59 -8.41
CA GLU A 52 20.64 -14.81 -7.71
C GLU A 52 20.18 -13.56 -6.95
N LYS A 53 21.09 -12.91 -6.21
CA LYS A 53 20.80 -11.65 -5.52
C LYS A 53 20.38 -10.55 -6.48
N GLN A 54 21.00 -10.47 -7.65
CA GLN A 54 20.69 -9.45 -8.64
C GLN A 54 19.32 -9.68 -9.28
N MET A 55 18.96 -10.94 -9.59
CA MET A 55 17.61 -11.30 -10.01
C MET A 55 16.58 -10.90 -8.94
N GLN A 56 16.77 -11.34 -7.69
CA GLN A 56 15.87 -11.00 -6.58
C GLN A 56 15.71 -9.48 -6.42
N LYS A 57 16.81 -8.73 -6.49
CA LYS A 57 16.79 -7.26 -6.42
C LYS A 57 15.94 -6.64 -7.53
N GLN A 58 16.08 -7.08 -8.78
CA GLN A 58 15.30 -6.54 -9.90
C GLN A 58 13.81 -6.84 -9.76
N HIS A 59 13.45 -8.06 -9.33
CA HIS A 59 12.07 -8.43 -9.04
C HIS A 59 11.47 -7.56 -7.94
N LEU A 60 12.19 -7.38 -6.83
CA LEU A 60 11.75 -6.50 -5.75
C LEU A 60 11.57 -5.05 -6.22
N GLN A 61 12.51 -4.52 -7.02
CA GLN A 61 12.43 -3.18 -7.57
C GLN A 61 11.22 -2.96 -8.49
N ALA A 62 10.74 -4.01 -9.17
CA ALA A 62 9.56 -3.92 -10.02
C ALA A 62 8.24 -4.17 -9.29
N GLU A 63 8.23 -5.08 -8.32
CA GLU A 63 7.01 -5.50 -7.63
C GLU A 63 6.65 -4.62 -6.43
N VAL A 64 7.65 -4.15 -5.68
CA VAL A 64 7.41 -3.31 -4.49
C VAL A 64 6.64 -2.03 -4.85
N PRO A 65 7.05 -1.23 -5.85
CA PRO A 65 6.31 -0.01 -6.20
C PRO A 65 4.87 -0.29 -6.59
N LYS A 66 4.60 -1.33 -7.38
CA LYS A 66 3.23 -1.71 -7.77
C LYS A 66 2.37 -2.04 -6.57
N LYS A 67 2.90 -2.81 -5.62
CA LYS A 67 2.17 -3.17 -4.39
C LYS A 67 1.95 -1.96 -3.51
N VAL A 68 2.94 -1.07 -3.37
CA VAL A 68 2.82 0.19 -2.63
C VAL A 68 1.74 1.07 -3.26
N THR A 69 1.77 1.28 -4.58
CA THR A 69 0.72 2.03 -5.29
C THR A 69 -0.65 1.43 -5.07
N LYS A 70 -0.79 0.09 -5.16
CA LYS A 70 -2.06 -0.59 -4.91
C LYS A 70 -2.58 -0.32 -3.49
N ILE A 71 -1.73 -0.42 -2.47
CA ILE A 71 -2.10 -0.14 -1.07
C ILE A 71 -2.54 1.32 -0.91
N ILE A 72 -1.83 2.27 -1.53
CA ILE A 72 -2.17 3.69 -1.51
C ILE A 72 -3.54 3.92 -2.16
N ASP A 73 -3.80 3.32 -3.32
CA ASP A 73 -5.05 3.50 -4.05
C ASP A 73 -6.24 2.86 -3.32
N GLU A 74 -6.07 1.68 -2.74
CA GLU A 74 -7.07 1.05 -1.86
C GLU A 74 -7.35 1.92 -0.64
N GLY A 75 -6.31 2.48 -0.02
CA GLY A 75 -6.44 3.42 1.10
C GLY A 75 -7.20 4.70 0.73
N LYS A 76 -6.95 5.27 -0.45
CA LYS A 76 -7.69 6.44 -0.97
C LYS A 76 -9.17 6.12 -1.16
N GLN A 77 -9.51 4.95 -1.71
CA GLN A 77 -10.90 4.55 -1.91
C GLN A 77 -11.64 4.34 -0.59
N GLU A 78 -11.01 3.68 0.38
CA GLU A 78 -11.63 3.49 1.69
C GLU A 78 -11.79 4.82 2.44
N LEU A 79 -10.84 5.75 2.30
CA LEU A 79 -10.98 7.08 2.88
C LEU A 79 -12.14 7.88 2.27
N VAL A 80 -12.33 7.85 0.95
CA VAL A 80 -13.50 8.46 0.30
C VAL A 80 -14.81 7.87 0.83
N ARG A 81 -14.85 6.54 1.03
CA ARG A 81 -16.01 5.87 1.60
C ARG A 81 -16.27 6.31 3.05
N ILE A 82 -15.23 6.41 3.88
CA ILE A 82 -15.34 6.88 5.27
C ILE A 82 -15.85 8.33 5.30
N GLU A 83 -15.36 9.19 4.41
CA GLU A 83 -15.83 10.57 4.28
C GLU A 83 -17.31 10.64 3.91
N GLN A 84 -17.79 9.80 2.98
CA GLN A 84 -19.21 9.73 2.66
C GLN A 84 -20.06 9.27 3.86
N ILE A 85 -19.65 8.18 4.54
CA ILE A 85 -20.33 7.69 5.75
C ILE A 85 -20.39 8.77 6.82
N TRP A 86 -19.32 9.56 6.95
CA TRP A 86 -19.25 10.66 7.89
C TRP A 86 -20.25 11.76 7.56
N VAL A 87 -20.33 12.18 6.29
CA VAL A 87 -21.31 13.17 5.84
C VAL A 87 -22.74 12.69 6.06
N ASP A 88 -23.05 11.43 5.74
CA ASP A 88 -24.37 10.85 5.93
C ASP A 88 -24.76 10.81 7.41
N LEU A 89 -23.84 10.37 8.29
CA LEU A 89 -24.05 10.37 9.74
C LEU A 89 -24.31 11.77 10.29
N LEU A 90 -23.62 12.78 9.76
CA LEU A 90 -23.83 14.18 10.15
C LEU A 90 -25.23 14.68 9.74
N ALA A 91 -25.73 14.26 8.58
CA ALA A 91 -27.08 14.58 8.12
C ALA A 91 -28.13 13.90 9.01
N ASP A 92 -28.01 12.58 9.23
CA ASP A 92 -28.92 11.82 10.10
C ASP A 92 -28.98 12.41 11.52
N TYR A 93 -27.82 12.78 12.07
CA TYR A 93 -27.74 13.42 13.37
C TYR A 93 -28.47 14.77 13.41
N ALA A 94 -28.30 15.61 12.38
CA ALA A 94 -28.97 16.90 12.29
C ALA A 94 -30.50 16.72 12.23
N ASP A 95 -30.98 15.73 11.48
CA ASP A 95 -32.40 15.38 11.39
C ASP A 95 -32.96 14.91 12.72
N ILE A 96 -32.24 14.04 13.45
CA ILE A 96 -32.65 13.58 14.79
C ILE A 96 -32.76 14.77 15.75
N VAL A 97 -31.78 15.67 15.75
CA VAL A 97 -31.79 16.87 16.61
C VAL A 97 -33.00 17.76 16.28
N ALA A 98 -33.30 17.96 15.00
CA ALA A 98 -34.45 18.75 14.56
C ALA A 98 -35.78 18.09 14.97
N GLN A 99 -35.91 16.77 14.79
CA GLN A 99 -37.09 16.01 15.22
C GLN A 99 -37.30 16.08 16.74
N MET A 100 -36.23 15.95 17.53
CA MET A 100 -36.28 16.09 18.98
C MET A 100 -36.69 17.52 19.40
N GLU A 101 -36.13 18.55 18.77
CA GLU A 101 -36.53 19.94 19.03
C GLU A 101 -38.02 20.17 18.76
N CYS A 102 -38.55 19.63 17.67
CA CYS A 102 -39.97 19.71 17.31
C CYS A 102 -40.88 18.87 18.21
N SER A 103 -40.38 17.77 18.79
CA SER A 103 -41.18 16.83 19.59
C SER A 103 -41.39 17.28 21.04
N PHE A 104 -40.58 18.21 21.54
CA PHE A 104 -40.69 18.75 22.90
C PHE A 104 -41.14 20.23 22.86
N GLU A 105 -42.03 20.64 23.77
CA GLU A 105 -42.42 22.05 23.92
C GLU A 105 -41.18 22.96 24.12
N SER A 106 -41.21 24.13 23.47
CA SER A 106 -40.03 24.79 22.89
C SER A 106 -38.83 25.10 23.80
N LYS A 107 -39.02 25.25 25.12
CA LYS A 107 -37.89 25.46 26.04
C LYS A 107 -37.09 24.17 26.29
N THR A 108 -37.78 23.03 26.39
CA THR A 108 -37.14 21.73 26.60
C THR A 108 -36.50 21.22 25.32
N GLY A 109 -37.18 21.37 24.18
CA GLY A 109 -36.63 21.03 22.86
C GLY A 109 -35.37 21.84 22.53
N LYS A 110 -35.39 23.15 22.81
CA LYS A 110 -34.23 24.03 22.59
C LYS A 110 -33.04 23.68 23.49
N ALA A 111 -33.28 23.42 24.77
CA ALA A 111 -32.21 23.02 25.70
C ALA A 111 -31.57 21.67 25.31
N LEU A 112 -32.38 20.70 24.85
CA LEU A 112 -31.89 19.42 24.32
C LEU A 112 -31.02 19.62 23.08
N LYS A 113 -31.44 20.45 22.13
CA LYS A 113 -30.65 20.80 20.94
C LYS A 113 -29.33 21.46 21.31
N GLU A 114 -29.34 22.46 22.18
CA GLU A 114 -28.12 23.15 22.61
C GLU A 114 -27.15 22.19 23.31
N TRP A 115 -27.66 21.31 24.17
CA TRP A 115 -26.86 20.26 24.83
C TRP A 115 -26.28 19.26 23.83
N MET A 116 -27.08 18.79 22.87
CA MET A 116 -26.64 17.86 21.82
C MET A 116 -25.56 18.51 20.94
N VAL A 117 -25.75 19.75 20.50
CA VAL A 117 -24.75 20.52 19.74
C VAL A 117 -23.46 20.75 20.55
N HIS A 118 -23.55 20.95 21.85
CA HIS A 118 -22.37 21.06 22.71
C HIS A 118 -21.63 19.72 22.87
N TYR A 119 -22.37 18.62 23.10
CA TYR A 119 -21.79 17.26 23.13
C TYR A 119 -21.14 16.87 21.79
N ARG A 120 -21.74 17.31 20.68
CA ARG A 120 -21.23 17.18 19.31
C ARG A 120 -19.79 17.69 19.18
N SER A 121 -19.48 18.82 19.82
CA SER A 121 -18.18 19.50 19.68
C SER A 121 -17.00 18.65 20.18
N ASN A 122 -17.21 17.69 21.08
CA ASN A 122 -16.10 16.91 21.64
C ASN A 122 -15.80 15.60 20.89
N GLN A 123 -16.82 14.95 20.32
CA GLN A 123 -16.66 13.66 19.63
C GLN A 123 -16.54 13.82 18.11
N ILE A 124 -17.27 14.78 17.52
CA ILE A 124 -17.33 14.95 16.06
C ILE A 124 -16.09 15.66 15.53
N ILE A 125 -15.65 16.73 16.20
CA ILE A 125 -14.42 17.46 15.81
C ILE A 125 -13.20 16.54 15.83
N ARG A 126 -13.12 15.59 16.78
CA ARG A 126 -12.03 14.62 16.84
C ARG A 126 -12.01 13.68 15.62
N ASN A 127 -13.17 13.20 15.20
CA ASN A 127 -13.26 12.32 14.03
C ASN A 127 -12.99 13.08 12.72
N GLU A 128 -13.44 14.32 12.61
CA GLU A 128 -13.14 15.19 11.47
C GLU A 128 -11.62 15.46 11.36
N ILE A 129 -10.96 15.76 12.48
CA ILE A 129 -9.50 15.89 12.54
C ILE A 129 -8.80 14.59 12.09
N LEU A 130 -9.27 13.43 12.56
CA LEU A 130 -8.71 12.14 12.15
C LEU A 130 -8.85 11.88 10.64
N ILE A 131 -9.97 12.26 10.01
CA ILE A 131 -10.15 12.14 8.56
C ILE A 131 -9.16 13.05 7.82
N TYR A 132 -8.99 14.30 8.28
CA TYR A 132 -8.01 15.22 7.70
C TYR A 132 -6.55 14.73 7.88
N ASP A 133 -6.21 14.19 9.04
CA ASP A 133 -4.88 13.63 9.32
C ASP A 133 -4.59 12.41 8.43
N CYS A 134 -5.59 11.54 8.22
CA CYS A 134 -5.51 10.41 7.28
C CYS A 134 -5.34 10.88 5.84
N GLN A 135 -6.10 11.91 5.41
CA GLN A 135 -5.95 12.52 4.08
C GLN A 135 -4.54 13.07 3.87
N ASN A 136 -3.98 13.76 4.86
CA ASN A 136 -2.63 14.33 4.77
C ASN A 136 -1.56 13.23 4.79
N SER A 137 -1.74 12.19 5.59
CA SER A 137 -0.81 11.05 5.65
C SER A 137 -0.73 10.27 4.33
N ILE A 138 -1.86 10.11 3.63
CA ILE A 138 -1.92 9.44 2.31
C ILE A 138 -1.41 10.36 1.19
N LYS A 139 -1.41 11.68 1.38
CA LYS A 139 -0.89 12.68 0.43
C LYS A 139 0.62 12.95 0.55
N LEU A 140 1.32 12.40 1.54
CA LEU A 140 2.73 12.70 1.81
C LEU A 140 3.75 12.11 0.81
N ASP A 141 3.30 11.47 -0.28
CA ASP A 141 4.15 11.03 -1.40
C ASP A 141 3.88 11.82 -2.70
N ASN A 142 3.67 13.15 -2.62
CA ASN A 142 3.71 14.05 -3.78
C ASN A 142 5.06 14.79 -3.89
#